data_AF-A0A3Q0KKM1-F1
#
_entry.id   AF-A0A3Q0KKM1-F1
#
_cell.length_a   1.000
_cell.length_b   1.000
_cell.length_c   1.000
_cell.angle_alpha   90.00
_cell.angle_beta   90.00
_cell.angle_gamma   90.00
#
_symmetry.space_group_name_H-M   'P 1'
#
loop_
_entity.id
_entity.type
_entity.pdbx_description
1 polymer ?
#
loop_
_entity_poly.entity_id
_entity_poly.type
_entity_poly.pdbx_seq_one_letter_code
_entity_poly.pdbx_strand_id
1 'polypeptide(L)'
;MKFKQILYIFLLSIYIKVKIVFTQPKDAQLRKLLQYHNELRRNLTACKLEGQPPAKNLPDLKWDNELASKAKDLANECYFHHNDVDLPEKWQYIGQNIAGYQTIEQAFDAWKDEYKQYNYYSKSCSGVCGHYTQLVWQNTTHVGCGITNCTGSYSFPYGLSVVCNYGPGGNYEGRYPYEAKSQDECYATTTKRPSTTTTKRPGTTPTQKPGVPKQIPKPIWPSIISTWNEYATSNMIQGIVTQTCICVK
;
A
#
# COMPACT_ATOMS: atom_id res chain seq x y z
N MET A 1 -11.62 -27.50 36.46
CA MET A 1 -11.66 -27.06 35.05
C MET A 1 -10.71 -27.96 34.27
N LYS A 2 -11.24 -29.00 33.64
CA LYS A 2 -10.59 -30.32 33.51
C LYS A 2 -9.94 -30.45 32.13
N PHE A 3 -8.70 -30.97 32.07
CA PHE A 3 -7.86 -31.31 30.90
C PHE A 3 -8.46 -31.15 29.48
N LYS A 4 -9.66 -31.70 29.23
CA LYS A 4 -10.45 -31.50 27.99
C LYS A 4 -10.56 -30.03 27.54
N GLN A 5 -10.75 -29.08 28.46
CA GLN A 5 -10.87 -27.65 28.11
C GLN A 5 -9.52 -27.05 27.68
N ILE A 6 -8.42 -27.47 28.30
CA ILE A 6 -7.05 -27.08 27.90
C ILE A 6 -6.72 -27.68 26.54
N LEU A 7 -7.02 -28.98 26.34
CA LEU A 7 -6.85 -29.66 25.05
C LEU A 7 -7.67 -28.98 23.95
N TYR A 8 -8.92 -28.61 24.23
CA TYR A 8 -9.77 -27.90 23.28
C TYR A 8 -9.18 -26.53 22.89
N ILE A 9 -8.75 -25.72 23.87
CA ILE A 9 -8.10 -24.43 23.59
C ILE A 9 -6.82 -24.63 22.77
N PHE A 10 -6.02 -25.65 23.10
CA PHE A 10 -4.81 -25.97 22.37
C PHE A 10 -5.08 -26.38 20.92
N LEU A 11 -6.02 -27.30 20.69
CA LEU A 11 -6.44 -27.73 19.35
C LEU A 11 -7.03 -26.57 18.54
N LEU A 12 -7.85 -25.71 19.16
CA LEU A 12 -8.37 -24.51 18.52
C LEU A 12 -7.24 -23.55 18.14
N SER A 13 -6.24 -23.38 19.01
CA SER A 13 -5.08 -22.53 18.71
C SER A 13 -4.23 -23.07 17.56
N ILE A 14 -4.05 -24.40 17.49
CA ILE A 14 -3.36 -25.05 16.37
C ILE A 14 -4.16 -24.84 15.09
N TYR A 15 -5.47 -25.10 15.12
CA TYR A 15 -6.34 -24.90 13.96
C TYR A 15 -6.29 -23.47 13.43
N ILE A 16 -6.36 -22.46 14.31
CA ILE A 16 -6.24 -21.05 13.93
C ILE A 16 -4.88 -20.77 13.29
N LYS A 17 -3.79 -21.20 13.91
CA LYS A 17 -2.42 -21.02 13.36
C LYS A 17 -2.28 -21.69 11.99
N VAL A 18 -2.79 -22.90 11.84
CA VAL A 18 -2.78 -23.65 10.60
C VAL A 18 -3.58 -22.91 9.52
N LYS A 19 -4.79 -22.43 9.83
CA LYS A 19 -5.58 -21.62 8.89
C LYS A 19 -4.85 -20.34 8.49
N ILE A 20 -4.26 -19.61 9.44
CA ILE A 20 -3.47 -18.41 9.13
C ILE A 20 -2.36 -18.75 8.14
N VAL A 21 -1.55 -19.79 8.41
CA VAL A 21 -0.46 -20.21 7.53
C VAL A 21 -0.97 -20.57 6.13
N PHE A 22 -2.08 -21.29 6.00
CA PHE A 22 -2.65 -21.66 4.70
C PHE A 22 -3.30 -20.50 3.93
N THR A 23 -3.60 -19.38 4.60
CA THR A 23 -4.12 -18.17 3.94
C THR A 23 -3.05 -17.17 3.51
N GLN A 24 -1.76 -17.48 3.68
CA GLN A 24 -0.67 -16.61 3.27
C GLN A 24 -0.11 -17.01 1.89
N PRO A 25 0.44 -16.05 1.12
CA PRO A 25 1.21 -16.38 -0.08
C PRO A 25 2.34 -17.36 0.21
N LYS A 26 2.57 -18.33 -0.68
CA LYS A 26 3.73 -19.25 -0.59
C LYS A 26 5.03 -18.56 -0.97
N ASP A 27 4.98 -17.59 -1.89
CA ASP A 27 6.13 -16.79 -2.30
C ASP A 27 6.48 -15.73 -1.23
N ALA A 28 7.78 -15.57 -0.95
CA ALA A 28 8.25 -14.66 0.10
C ALA A 28 8.07 -13.18 -0.26
N GLN A 29 8.24 -12.82 -1.53
CA GLN A 29 8.02 -11.45 -2.01
C GLN A 29 6.53 -11.11 -1.97
N LEU A 30 5.65 -12.03 -2.36
CA LEU A 30 4.21 -11.83 -2.25
C LEU A 30 3.73 -11.70 -0.79
N ARG A 31 4.31 -12.48 0.14
CA ARG A 31 4.05 -12.27 1.59
C ARG A 31 4.46 -10.88 2.05
N LYS A 32 5.59 -10.38 1.57
CA LYS A 32 6.09 -9.05 1.90
C LYS A 32 5.18 -7.95 1.35
N LEU A 33 4.70 -8.10 0.11
CA LEU A 33 3.69 -7.19 -0.46
C LEU A 33 2.44 -7.15 0.41
N LEU A 34 1.85 -8.30 0.78
CA LEU A 34 0.69 -8.33 1.67
C LEU A 34 0.98 -7.68 3.02
N GLN A 35 2.16 -7.92 3.59
CA GLN A 35 2.60 -7.28 4.83
C GLN A 35 2.64 -5.75 4.67
N TYR A 36 3.21 -5.23 3.59
CA TYR A 36 3.28 -3.79 3.34
C TYR A 36 1.90 -3.12 3.22
N HIS A 37 0.95 -3.78 2.55
CA HIS A 37 -0.44 -3.31 2.49
C HIS A 37 -1.03 -3.16 3.91
N ASN A 38 -0.87 -4.20 4.72
CA ASN A 38 -1.43 -4.23 6.06
C ASN A 38 -0.71 -3.27 7.02
N GLU A 39 0.60 -3.12 6.89
CA GLU A 39 1.37 -2.11 7.63
C GLU A 39 0.91 -0.69 7.32
N LEU A 40 0.69 -0.35 6.04
CA LEU A 40 0.14 0.95 5.64
C LEU A 40 -1.24 1.18 6.27
N ARG A 41 -2.15 0.21 6.16
CA ARG A 41 -3.52 0.32 6.68
C ARG A 41 -3.56 0.49 8.20
N ARG A 42 -2.73 -0.26 8.91
CA ARG A 42 -2.55 -0.13 10.36
C ARG A 42 -1.91 1.20 10.73
N ASN A 43 -0.89 1.66 10.00
CA ASN A 43 -0.22 2.93 10.26
C ASN A 43 -1.17 4.12 10.05
N LEU A 44 -2.01 4.08 9.04
CA LEU A 44 -3.04 5.09 8.81
C LEU A 44 -4.08 5.10 9.94
N THR A 45 -4.54 3.93 10.39
CA THR A 45 -5.45 3.82 11.57
C THR A 45 -4.78 4.27 12.87
N ALA A 46 -3.48 4.02 13.00
CA ALA A 46 -2.65 4.39 14.15
C ALA A 46 -2.07 5.80 14.06
N CYS A 47 -2.51 6.60 13.07
CA CYS A 47 -2.17 8.03 12.96
C CYS A 47 -0.68 8.29 12.74
N LYS A 48 -0.01 7.35 12.04
CA LYS A 48 1.41 7.37 11.72
C LYS A 48 1.71 7.82 10.29
N LEU A 49 0.69 8.04 9.46
CA LEU A 49 0.84 8.58 8.11
C LEU A 49 0.56 10.09 8.14
N GLU A 50 1.62 10.88 8.30
CA GLU A 50 1.52 12.35 8.31
C GLU A 50 0.96 12.88 6.98
N GLY A 51 0.16 13.95 7.03
CA GLY A 51 -0.45 14.58 5.86
C GLY A 51 -1.78 13.96 5.42
N GLN A 52 -2.21 12.84 6.02
CA GLN A 52 -3.52 12.23 5.78
C GLN A 52 -4.30 12.11 7.10
N PRO A 53 -5.63 12.33 7.11
CA PRO A 53 -6.40 12.10 8.32
C PRO A 53 -6.42 10.60 8.64
N PRO A 54 -6.30 10.21 9.93
CA PRO A 54 -6.26 8.82 10.30
C PRO A 54 -7.59 8.13 9.98
N ALA A 55 -7.53 6.86 9.60
CA ALA A 55 -8.73 6.07 9.36
C ALA A 55 -9.39 5.67 10.69
N LYS A 56 -10.73 5.72 10.73
CA LYS A 56 -11.52 5.22 11.86
C LYS A 56 -11.36 3.71 12.03
N ASN A 57 -11.45 2.99 10.91
CA ASN A 57 -11.27 1.54 10.86
C ASN A 57 -10.75 1.14 9.48
N LEU A 58 -9.59 0.51 9.42
CA LEU A 58 -9.00 0.02 8.17
C LEU A 58 -8.41 -1.38 8.39
N PRO A 59 -9.25 -2.44 8.39
CA PRO A 59 -8.81 -3.79 8.71
C PRO A 59 -7.77 -4.32 7.74
N ASP A 60 -6.94 -5.26 8.18
CA ASP A 60 -6.01 -5.96 7.31
C ASP A 60 -6.71 -6.65 6.14
N LEU A 61 -6.08 -6.58 4.97
CA LEU A 61 -6.45 -7.34 3.80
C LEU A 61 -6.08 -8.81 4.00
N LYS A 62 -6.93 -9.67 3.44
CA LYS A 62 -6.68 -11.10 3.32
C LYS A 62 -6.08 -11.40 1.95
N TRP A 63 -5.24 -12.42 1.88
CA TRP A 63 -4.76 -12.90 0.58
C TRP A 63 -5.87 -13.64 -0.15
N ASP A 64 -5.93 -13.47 -1.47
CA ASP A 64 -6.78 -14.27 -2.35
C ASP A 64 -5.97 -14.86 -3.52
N ASN A 65 -6.06 -16.18 -3.67
CA ASN A 65 -5.28 -16.89 -4.69
C ASN A 65 -5.80 -16.68 -6.11
N GLU A 66 -7.10 -16.41 -6.30
CA GLU A 66 -7.66 -16.17 -7.64
C GLU A 66 -7.27 -14.78 -8.12
N LEU A 67 -7.38 -13.76 -7.25
CA LEU A 67 -6.85 -12.42 -7.54
C LEU A 67 -5.35 -12.48 -7.89
N ALA A 68 -4.57 -13.26 -7.12
CA ALA A 68 -3.14 -13.40 -7.33
C ALA A 68 -2.81 -14.12 -8.65
N SER A 69 -3.59 -15.14 -9.02
CA SER A 69 -3.44 -15.81 -10.32
C SER A 69 -3.66 -14.83 -11.46
N LYS A 70 -4.76 -14.07 -11.43
CA LYS A 70 -5.07 -13.07 -12.47
C LYS A 70 -4.04 -11.93 -12.52
N ALA A 71 -3.52 -11.52 -11.37
CA ALA A 71 -2.44 -10.54 -11.30
C ALA A 71 -1.14 -11.08 -11.89
N LYS A 72 -0.84 -12.36 -11.67
CA LYS A 72 0.33 -13.05 -12.24
C LYS A 72 0.20 -13.21 -13.75
N ASP A 73 -0.99 -13.51 -14.26
CA ASP A 73 -1.25 -13.59 -15.70
C ASP A 73 -0.91 -12.25 -16.37
N LEU A 74 -1.44 -11.14 -15.86
CA LEU A 74 -1.12 -9.80 -16.39
C LEU A 74 0.38 -9.46 -16.25
N ALA A 75 0.98 -9.77 -15.10
CA ALA A 75 2.41 -9.52 -14.91
C ALA A 75 3.28 -10.31 -15.91
N ASN A 76 2.86 -11.51 -16.34
CA ASN A 76 3.55 -12.33 -17.32
C ASN A 76 3.51 -11.76 -18.75
N GLU A 77 2.57 -10.86 -19.06
CA GLU A 77 2.50 -10.24 -20.38
C GLU A 77 3.69 -9.31 -20.65
N CYS A 78 4.33 -8.81 -19.58
CA CYS A 78 5.48 -7.90 -19.67
C CYS A 78 5.21 -6.67 -20.56
N TYR A 79 3.94 -6.26 -20.65
CA TYR A 79 3.45 -5.07 -21.31
C TYR A 79 2.63 -4.25 -20.30
N PHE A 80 2.84 -2.93 -20.25
CA PHE A 80 2.14 -2.10 -19.26
C PHE A 80 0.74 -1.75 -19.77
N HIS A 81 -0.28 -2.41 -19.24
CA HIS A 81 -1.68 -2.06 -19.47
C HIS A 81 -2.54 -2.57 -18.32
N HIS A 82 -3.73 -1.97 -18.18
CA HIS A 82 -4.79 -2.56 -17.36
C HIS A 82 -5.54 -3.63 -18.14
N ASN A 83 -6.13 -4.58 -17.42
CA ASN A 83 -7.11 -5.52 -17.95
C ASN A 83 -8.35 -5.59 -17.04
N ASP A 84 -9.47 -6.03 -17.61
CA ASP A 84 -10.65 -6.37 -16.83
C ASP A 84 -10.45 -7.75 -16.20
N VAL A 85 -10.49 -7.80 -14.88
CA VAL A 85 -10.37 -9.06 -14.13
C VAL A 85 -11.76 -9.57 -13.82
N ASP A 86 -12.13 -10.70 -14.42
CA ASP A 86 -13.44 -11.33 -14.22
C ASP A 86 -13.37 -12.42 -13.14
N LEU A 87 -13.98 -12.16 -11.98
CA LEU A 87 -14.26 -13.11 -10.90
C LEU A 87 -15.67 -12.83 -10.32
N PRO A 88 -16.72 -13.01 -11.14
CA PRO A 88 -18.05 -12.45 -10.88
C PRO A 88 -18.76 -13.14 -9.71
N GLU A 89 -18.37 -14.37 -9.37
CA GLU A 89 -18.87 -15.10 -8.20
C GLU A 89 -18.44 -14.47 -6.87
N LYS A 90 -17.41 -13.60 -6.88
CA LYS A 90 -16.80 -13.03 -5.66
C LYS A 90 -16.90 -11.52 -5.62
N TRP A 91 -16.65 -10.83 -6.73
CA TRP A 91 -16.66 -9.37 -6.79
C TRP A 91 -17.19 -8.86 -8.13
N GLN A 92 -18.04 -7.85 -8.08
CA GLN A 92 -18.54 -7.16 -9.29
C GLN A 92 -17.49 -6.27 -9.96
N TYR A 93 -16.51 -5.80 -9.18
CA TYR A 93 -15.43 -4.95 -9.67
C TYR A 93 -14.14 -5.28 -8.91
N ILE A 94 -13.03 -5.37 -9.64
CA ILE A 94 -11.70 -5.63 -9.13
C ILE A 94 -10.83 -4.42 -9.43
N GLY A 95 -10.24 -3.86 -8.38
CA GLY A 95 -9.26 -2.78 -8.52
C GLY A 95 -7.90 -3.35 -8.89
N GLN A 96 -7.01 -2.51 -9.45
CA GLN A 96 -5.71 -2.96 -9.92
C GLN A 96 -4.64 -1.88 -9.74
N ASN A 97 -3.48 -2.27 -9.21
CA ASN A 97 -2.27 -1.46 -9.21
C ASN A 97 -1.19 -2.18 -10.03
N ILE A 98 -0.48 -1.43 -10.87
CA ILE A 98 0.61 -1.93 -11.72
C ILE A 98 1.83 -1.03 -11.52
N ALA A 99 3.01 -1.62 -11.41
CA ALA A 99 4.26 -0.91 -11.26
C ALA A 99 5.41 -1.65 -11.95
N GLY A 100 6.37 -0.87 -12.46
CA GLY A 100 7.61 -1.35 -13.04
C GLY A 100 8.83 -0.81 -12.29
N TYR A 101 9.50 -1.64 -11.49
CA TYR A 101 10.66 -1.23 -10.67
C TYR A 101 11.70 -2.35 -10.56
N GLN A 102 12.82 -2.12 -9.88
CA GLN A 102 13.84 -3.16 -9.66
C GLN A 102 13.43 -4.12 -8.55
N THR A 103 12.65 -3.63 -7.57
CA THR A 103 12.21 -4.43 -6.43
C THR A 103 10.75 -4.18 -6.08
N ILE A 104 10.15 -5.13 -5.33
CA ILE A 104 8.77 -5.00 -4.84
C ILE A 104 8.62 -3.85 -3.83
N GLU A 105 9.68 -3.50 -3.12
CA GLU A 105 9.72 -2.39 -2.17
C GLU A 105 9.58 -1.06 -2.90
N GLN A 106 10.35 -0.86 -3.96
CA GLN A 106 10.25 0.35 -4.78
C GLN A 106 8.87 0.48 -5.44
N ALA A 107 8.33 -0.63 -5.96
CA ALA A 107 6.99 -0.65 -6.52
C ALA A 107 5.91 -0.27 -5.49
N PHE A 108 5.96 -0.88 -4.30
CA PHE A 108 5.01 -0.55 -3.24
C PHE A 108 5.18 0.88 -2.72
N ASP A 109 6.42 1.34 -2.54
CA ASP A 109 6.70 2.70 -2.08
C ASP A 109 6.23 3.74 -3.10
N ALA A 110 6.36 3.48 -4.41
CA ALA A 110 5.81 4.35 -5.44
C ALA A 110 4.29 4.49 -5.32
N TRP A 111 3.56 3.38 -5.17
CA TRP A 111 2.11 3.41 -4.93
C TRP A 111 1.74 4.07 -3.61
N LYS A 112 2.50 3.83 -2.55
CA LYS A 112 2.23 4.40 -1.22
C LYS A 112 2.43 5.91 -1.25
N ASP A 113 3.55 6.38 -1.79
CA ASP A 113 3.99 7.79 -1.75
C ASP A 113 3.08 8.74 -2.52
N GLU A 114 2.19 8.21 -3.35
CA GLU A 114 1.05 8.93 -3.93
C GLU A 114 0.12 9.57 -2.89
N TYR A 115 0.16 9.16 -1.61
CA TYR A 115 -0.51 9.87 -0.52
C TYR A 115 -0.13 11.36 -0.44
N LYS A 116 1.08 11.72 -0.91
CA LYS A 116 1.58 13.10 -0.95
C LYS A 116 0.85 13.95 -2.00
N GLN A 117 0.23 13.30 -2.98
CA GLN A 117 -0.52 13.94 -4.08
C GLN A 117 -2.03 13.89 -3.86
N TYR A 118 -2.51 13.15 -2.86
CA TYR A 118 -3.93 13.02 -2.56
C TYR A 118 -4.37 14.02 -1.47
N ASN A 119 -5.40 14.81 -1.74
CA ASN A 119 -6.08 15.59 -0.71
C ASN A 119 -7.38 14.88 -0.32
N TYR A 120 -7.41 14.34 0.91
CA TYR A 120 -8.57 13.63 1.44
C TYR A 120 -9.83 14.50 1.40
N TYR A 121 -9.79 15.72 1.94
CA TYR A 121 -10.99 16.53 2.15
C TYR A 121 -11.66 16.96 0.83
N SER A 122 -10.87 17.35 -0.17
CA SER A 122 -11.36 17.71 -1.50
C SER A 122 -11.57 16.50 -2.42
N LYS A 123 -11.15 15.29 -2.02
CA LYS A 123 -11.16 14.06 -2.84
C LYS A 123 -10.44 14.24 -4.18
N SER A 124 -9.39 15.05 -4.21
CA SER A 124 -8.71 15.44 -5.44
C SER A 124 -7.23 15.10 -5.39
N CYS A 125 -6.61 15.06 -6.56
CA CYS A 125 -5.21 14.69 -6.70
C CYS A 125 -4.44 15.77 -7.45
N SER A 126 -3.30 16.19 -6.91
CA SER A 126 -2.37 17.10 -7.60
C SER A 126 -1.49 16.37 -8.64
N GLY A 127 -1.51 15.04 -8.61
CA GLY A 127 -0.82 14.14 -9.54
C GLY A 127 -1.50 12.76 -9.50
N VAL A 128 -0.77 11.69 -9.79
CA VAL A 128 -1.30 10.33 -9.63
C VAL A 128 -1.47 10.02 -8.15
N CYS A 129 -2.64 9.52 -7.79
CA CYS A 129 -3.03 9.19 -6.42
C CYS A 129 -3.79 7.86 -6.30
N GLY A 130 -4.20 7.29 -7.44
CA GLY A 130 -5.15 6.19 -7.53
C GLY A 130 -4.62 4.90 -6.92
N HIS A 131 -3.30 4.71 -6.96
CA HIS A 131 -2.69 3.54 -6.35
C HIS A 131 -2.75 3.65 -4.83
N TYR A 132 -2.42 4.82 -4.27
CA TYR A 132 -2.55 5.05 -2.82
C TYR A 132 -3.99 4.87 -2.36
N THR A 133 -4.96 5.51 -3.02
CA THR A 133 -6.37 5.43 -2.60
C THR A 133 -6.92 4.01 -2.68
N GLN A 134 -6.45 3.19 -3.62
CA GLN A 134 -6.77 1.76 -3.67
C GLN A 134 -6.15 0.98 -2.49
N LEU A 135 -4.89 1.25 -2.12
CA LEU A 135 -4.24 0.58 -0.97
C LEU A 135 -4.99 0.82 0.35
N VAL A 136 -5.51 2.03 0.53
CA VAL A 136 -6.25 2.45 1.73
C VAL A 136 -7.77 2.40 1.56
N TRP A 137 -8.26 1.72 0.53
CA TRP A 137 -9.70 1.58 0.32
C TRP A 137 -10.32 0.70 1.39
N GLN A 138 -11.24 1.26 2.17
CA GLN A 138 -11.81 0.63 3.37
C GLN A 138 -12.66 -0.59 3.04
N ASN A 139 -13.38 -0.55 1.91
CA ASN A 139 -14.25 -1.64 1.50
C ASN A 139 -13.50 -2.78 0.79
N THR A 140 -12.25 -2.56 0.40
CA THR A 140 -11.40 -3.65 -0.11
C THR A 140 -11.05 -4.57 1.04
N THR A 141 -11.28 -5.88 0.85
CA THR A 141 -11.09 -6.90 1.89
C THR A 141 -10.04 -7.93 1.52
N HIS A 142 -9.81 -8.12 0.22
CA HIS A 142 -8.87 -9.10 -0.32
C HIS A 142 -7.91 -8.44 -1.29
N VAL A 143 -6.69 -8.98 -1.34
CA VAL A 143 -5.67 -8.64 -2.31
C VAL A 143 -4.99 -9.91 -2.80
N GLY A 144 -4.64 -9.94 -4.08
CA GLY A 144 -3.76 -10.95 -4.64
C GLY A 144 -2.82 -10.29 -5.62
N CYS A 145 -1.53 -10.60 -5.53
CA CYS A 145 -0.50 -9.99 -6.35
C CYS A 145 0.28 -11.04 -7.14
N GLY A 146 0.80 -10.60 -8.29
CA GLY A 146 1.71 -11.35 -9.14
C GLY A 146 2.93 -10.50 -9.46
N ILE A 147 4.09 -11.16 -9.54
CA ILE A 147 5.35 -10.52 -9.93
C ILE A 147 6.00 -11.32 -11.06
N THR A 148 6.59 -10.63 -12.03
CA THR A 148 7.31 -11.24 -13.14
C THR A 148 8.57 -10.44 -13.48
N ASN A 149 9.67 -11.14 -13.68
CA ASN A 149 10.86 -10.55 -14.26
C ASN A 149 10.68 -10.40 -15.78
N CYS A 150 10.54 -9.16 -16.20
CA CYS A 150 10.40 -8.66 -17.56
C CYS A 150 11.67 -7.93 -18.03
N THR A 151 12.87 -8.27 -17.51
CA THR A 151 14.14 -7.72 -18.00
C THR A 151 14.23 -7.85 -19.52
N GLY A 152 14.51 -6.73 -20.19
CA GLY A 152 14.53 -6.64 -21.65
C GLY A 152 13.21 -6.17 -22.27
N SER A 153 12.11 -6.10 -21.50
CA SER A 153 10.88 -5.45 -21.96
C SER A 153 11.04 -3.93 -21.97
N TYR A 154 10.59 -3.30 -23.07
CA TYR A 154 10.51 -1.85 -23.18
C TYR A 154 9.54 -1.23 -22.16
N SER A 155 8.44 -1.93 -21.83
CA SER A 155 7.44 -1.44 -20.86
C SER A 155 7.91 -1.53 -19.40
N PHE A 156 8.89 -2.38 -19.10
CA PHE A 156 9.42 -2.59 -17.76
C PHE A 156 10.95 -2.41 -17.75
N PRO A 157 11.47 -1.19 -18.00
CA PRO A 157 12.90 -0.94 -18.15
C PRO A 157 13.71 -1.27 -16.88
N TYR A 158 13.05 -1.31 -15.72
CA TYR A 158 13.65 -1.69 -14.43
C TYR A 158 13.54 -3.19 -14.11
N GLY A 159 12.93 -3.97 -14.99
CA GLY A 159 12.95 -5.43 -14.96
C GLY A 159 11.78 -6.08 -14.24
N LEU A 160 11.23 -5.55 -13.14
CA LEU A 160 10.14 -6.23 -12.44
C LEU A 160 8.77 -5.63 -12.77
N SER A 161 7.86 -6.45 -13.31
CA SER A 161 6.43 -6.16 -13.35
C SER A 161 5.79 -6.61 -12.04
N VAL A 162 5.14 -5.69 -11.33
CA VAL A 162 4.42 -5.94 -10.07
C VAL A 162 2.96 -5.54 -10.27
N VAL A 163 2.06 -6.51 -10.15
CA VAL A 163 0.62 -6.32 -10.30
C VAL A 163 -0.08 -6.77 -9.03
N CYS A 164 -1.02 -5.97 -8.51
CA CYS A 164 -1.90 -6.37 -7.42
C CYS A 164 -3.35 -6.10 -7.81
N ASN A 165 -4.21 -7.10 -7.61
CA ASN A 165 -5.65 -7.02 -7.80
C ASN A 165 -6.36 -6.98 -6.44
N TYR A 166 -7.45 -6.22 -6.35
CA TYR A 166 -8.15 -5.89 -5.10
C TYR A 166 -9.64 -6.23 -5.17
N GLY A 167 -10.13 -6.96 -4.18
CA GLY A 167 -11.51 -7.46 -4.12
C GLY A 167 -12.26 -7.02 -2.86
N PRO A 168 -13.37 -6.27 -2.96
CA PRO A 168 -13.79 -5.50 -4.13
C PRO A 168 -12.80 -4.36 -4.43
N GLY A 169 -12.82 -3.89 -5.68
CA GLY A 169 -12.06 -2.73 -6.11
C GLY A 169 -12.50 -1.43 -5.45
N GLY A 170 -11.60 -0.46 -5.42
CA GLY A 170 -11.81 0.86 -4.85
C GLY A 170 -11.99 1.96 -5.89
N ASN A 171 -11.58 3.17 -5.54
CA ASN A 171 -11.53 4.33 -6.45
C ASN A 171 -12.87 4.71 -7.11
N TYR A 172 -14.00 4.44 -6.45
CA TYR A 172 -15.30 4.94 -6.90
C TYR A 172 -15.32 6.48 -6.90
N GLU A 173 -15.69 7.07 -8.04
CA GLU A 173 -15.71 8.52 -8.21
C GLU A 173 -16.51 9.24 -7.12
N GLY A 174 -15.96 10.35 -6.61
CA GLY A 174 -16.60 11.16 -5.59
C GLY A 174 -16.69 10.52 -4.20
N ARG A 175 -16.17 9.30 -4.00
CA ARG A 175 -16.15 8.62 -2.69
C ARG A 175 -14.82 8.84 -1.96
N TYR A 176 -14.89 8.84 -0.63
CA TYR A 176 -13.68 8.77 0.20
C TYR A 176 -13.15 7.33 0.21
N PRO A 177 -11.82 7.12 0.21
CA PRO A 177 -11.26 5.79 0.31
C PRO A 177 -11.54 5.13 1.67
N TYR A 178 -11.73 5.90 2.73
CA TYR A 178 -12.04 5.41 4.07
C TYR A 178 -12.79 6.47 4.88
N GLU A 179 -13.48 6.09 5.95
CA GLU A 179 -14.00 7.02 6.95
C GLU A 179 -12.85 7.53 7.85
N ALA A 180 -12.61 8.83 7.86
CA ALA A 180 -11.63 9.48 8.73
C ALA A 180 -12.11 9.62 10.19
N LYS A 181 -11.15 9.66 11.11
CA LYS A 181 -11.34 10.07 12.51
C LYS A 181 -10.45 11.29 12.82
N SER A 182 -10.67 11.94 13.95
CA SER A 182 -9.83 13.06 14.38
C SER A 182 -8.45 12.59 14.87
N GLN A 183 -7.45 13.46 14.80
CA GLN A 183 -6.12 13.18 15.35
C GLN A 183 -6.16 13.02 16.88
N ASP A 184 -7.11 13.66 17.56
CA ASP A 184 -7.27 13.58 19.02
C ASP A 184 -7.67 12.18 19.50
N GLU A 185 -8.44 11.46 18.69
CA GLU A 185 -8.81 10.06 18.97
C GLU A 185 -7.60 9.12 19.01
N CYS A 186 -6.46 9.52 18.44
CA CYS A 186 -5.22 8.76 18.52
C CYS A 186 -4.57 8.86 19.92
N TYR A 187 -4.71 10.01 20.58
CA TYR A 187 -4.17 10.27 21.91
C TYR A 187 -5.07 9.75 23.03
N ALA A 188 -6.38 9.63 22.80
CA ALA A 188 -7.32 9.09 23.79
C ALA A 188 -6.95 7.65 24.24
N THR A 189 -6.28 6.87 23.40
CA THR A 189 -5.77 5.54 23.73
C THR A 189 -4.52 5.54 24.61
N THR A 190 -3.69 6.60 24.59
CA THR A 190 -2.45 6.66 25.38
C THR A 190 -2.65 7.29 26.76
N THR A 191 -3.70 8.11 26.94
CA THR A 191 -3.97 8.82 28.21
C THR A 191 -4.81 8.06 29.23
N LYS A 192 -5.30 6.84 28.92
CA LYS A 192 -5.76 5.89 29.95
C LYS A 192 -4.58 5.34 30.75
N ARG A 193 -3.86 6.22 31.45
CA ARG A 193 -2.95 5.85 32.54
C ARG A 193 -3.83 5.51 33.76
N PRO A 194 -3.66 4.35 34.42
CA PRO A 194 -4.28 4.15 35.72
C PRO A 194 -3.84 5.27 36.65
N SER A 195 -4.79 5.86 37.38
CA SER A 195 -4.50 6.78 38.47
C SER A 195 -3.59 6.06 39.47
N THR A 196 -2.29 6.35 39.44
CA THR A 196 -1.36 5.94 40.48
C THR A 196 -0.66 7.19 40.98
N THR A 197 -0.94 7.49 42.23
CA THR A 197 -0.45 8.58 43.07
C THR A 197 1.05 8.76 42.94
N THR A 198 1.44 10.00 42.69
CA THR A 198 2.82 10.47 42.55
C THR A 198 3.61 10.33 43.86
N THR A 199 4.73 9.62 43.82
CA THR A 199 5.91 9.95 44.62
C THR A 199 7.07 10.25 43.68
N LYS A 200 7.61 11.47 43.82
CA LYS A 200 8.72 12.01 43.02
C LYS A 200 9.99 11.23 43.29
N ARG A 201 10.71 10.85 42.23
CA ARG A 201 12.15 10.53 42.29
C ARG A 201 12.91 11.45 41.32
N PRO A 202 14.11 11.97 41.69
CA PRO A 202 14.79 13.01 40.92
C PRO A 202 15.35 12.48 39.59
N GLY A 203 15.29 13.34 38.57
CA GLY A 203 15.66 13.03 37.19
C GLY A 203 17.15 13.09 36.94
N THR A 204 17.63 12.15 36.14
CA THR A 204 18.93 12.16 35.46
C THR A 204 18.76 12.63 34.02
N THR A 205 19.68 13.47 33.56
CA THR A 205 19.71 14.13 32.25
C THR A 205 19.88 13.15 31.08
N PRO A 206 19.02 13.17 30.05
CA PRO A 206 19.19 12.37 28.83
C PRO A 206 20.18 13.01 27.85
N THR A 207 21.07 12.19 27.30
CA THR A 207 21.99 12.55 26.20
C THR A 207 21.25 12.64 24.86
N GLN A 208 21.58 13.68 24.07
CA GLN A 208 20.96 13.94 22.77
C GLN A 208 21.52 13.02 21.67
N LYS A 209 20.64 12.47 20.83
CA LYS A 209 21.00 11.68 19.64
C LYS A 209 21.22 12.62 18.44
N PRO A 210 22.22 12.40 17.57
CA PRO A 210 22.54 13.32 16.47
C PRO A 210 21.41 13.45 15.43
N GLY A 211 21.19 14.68 14.96
CA GLY A 211 20.12 15.02 14.01
C GLY A 211 20.41 14.56 12.58
N VAL A 212 19.37 14.03 11.92
CA VAL A 212 19.38 13.74 10.47
C VAL A 212 19.22 15.06 9.71
N PRO A 213 20.00 15.31 8.64
CA PRO A 213 19.93 16.55 7.87
C PRO A 213 18.52 16.80 7.32
N LYS A 214 17.97 17.97 7.63
CA LYS A 214 16.67 18.41 7.13
C LYS A 214 16.83 18.87 5.68
N GLN A 215 16.02 18.27 4.82
CA GLN A 215 15.75 18.61 3.42
C GLN A 215 16.63 17.94 2.36
N ILE A 216 16.02 16.95 1.70
CA ILE A 216 16.38 16.50 0.36
C ILE A 216 15.94 17.60 -0.61
N PRO A 217 16.80 18.06 -1.55
CA PRO A 217 16.46 19.12 -2.50
C PRO A 217 15.23 18.76 -3.33
N LYS A 218 14.30 19.70 -3.49
CA LYS A 218 13.11 19.54 -4.33
C LYS A 218 13.53 19.48 -5.81
N PRO A 219 13.06 18.50 -6.60
CA PRO A 219 13.37 18.43 -8.03
C PRO A 219 12.90 19.67 -8.80
N ILE A 220 13.68 20.10 -9.79
CA ILE A 220 13.32 21.19 -10.71
C ILE A 220 12.43 20.61 -11.82
N TRP A 221 11.15 20.40 -11.51
CA TRP A 221 10.19 19.79 -12.43
C TRP A 221 10.15 20.40 -13.84
N PRO A 222 10.19 21.73 -14.04
CA PRO A 222 10.19 22.30 -15.38
C PRO A 222 11.36 21.83 -16.24
N SER A 223 12.56 21.71 -15.66
CA SER A 223 13.75 21.22 -16.35
C SER A 223 13.66 19.73 -16.64
N ILE A 224 13.15 18.94 -15.70
CA ILE A 224 12.97 17.49 -15.89
C ILE A 224 11.98 17.22 -17.04
N ILE A 225 10.86 17.96 -17.06
CA ILE A 225 9.83 17.86 -18.09
C ILE A 225 10.40 18.30 -19.45
N SER A 226 11.16 19.40 -19.52
CA SER A 226 11.73 19.88 -20.79
C SER A 226 12.72 18.89 -21.38
N THR A 227 13.64 18.36 -20.56
CA THR A 227 14.65 17.38 -21.00
C THR A 227 13.99 16.08 -21.47
N TRP A 228 12.94 15.62 -20.79
CA TRP A 228 12.23 14.43 -21.25
C TRP A 228 11.45 14.69 -22.54
N ASN A 229 10.77 15.83 -22.68
CA ASN A 229 10.04 16.15 -23.91
C ASN A 229 10.97 16.21 -25.12
N GLU A 230 12.18 16.75 -24.95
CA GLU A 230 13.22 16.78 -25.98
C GLU A 230 13.70 15.37 -26.36
N TYR A 231 13.95 14.51 -25.36
CA TYR A 231 14.29 13.11 -25.57
C TYR A 231 13.16 12.33 -26.27
N ALA A 232 11.92 12.47 -25.81
CA ALA A 232 10.76 11.79 -26.36
C ALA A 232 10.50 12.21 -27.81
N THR A 233 10.63 13.51 -28.12
CA THR A 233 10.56 14.05 -29.49
C THR A 233 11.67 13.45 -30.37
N SER A 234 12.91 13.42 -29.87
CA SER A 234 14.06 12.88 -30.62
C SER A 234 13.96 11.38 -30.89
N ASN A 235 13.23 10.63 -30.06
CA ASN A 235 13.09 9.18 -30.16
C ASN A 235 11.70 8.73 -30.63
N MET A 236 10.84 9.65 -31.09
CA MET A 236 9.45 9.36 -31.51
C MET A 236 8.62 8.61 -30.46
N ILE A 237 8.84 8.92 -29.18
CA ILE A 237 8.12 8.31 -28.05
C ILE A 237 6.85 9.14 -27.80
N GLN A 238 5.68 8.52 -27.96
CA GLN A 238 4.39 9.12 -27.61
C GLN A 238 4.14 8.90 -26.11
N GLY A 239 4.14 9.97 -25.31
CA GLY A 239 3.89 9.85 -23.86
C GLY A 239 3.74 11.21 -23.17
N ILE A 240 3.20 11.20 -21.95
CA ILE A 240 3.12 12.38 -21.09
C ILE A 240 3.99 12.12 -19.86
N VAL A 241 4.86 13.06 -19.52
CA VAL A 241 5.51 13.08 -18.19
C VAL A 241 4.61 13.78 -17.21
N THR A 242 4.27 13.05 -16.16
CA THR A 242 3.69 13.65 -14.96
C THR A 242 4.69 13.53 -13.81
N GLN A 243 4.45 14.23 -12.70
CA GLN A 243 5.39 14.29 -11.56
C GLN A 243 5.73 12.94 -10.91
N THR A 244 5.15 11.82 -11.36
CA THR A 244 5.40 10.50 -10.77
C THR A 244 5.69 9.37 -11.77
N CYS A 245 5.54 9.54 -13.08
CA CYS A 245 5.89 8.49 -14.06
C CYS A 245 6.03 9.01 -15.50
N ILE A 246 6.78 8.24 -16.32
CA ILE A 246 6.77 8.31 -17.78
C ILE A 246 5.75 7.27 -18.26
N CYS A 247 4.57 7.70 -18.67
CA CYS A 247 3.61 6.82 -19.36
C CYS A 247 3.88 6.92 -20.86
N VAL A 248 4.49 5.89 -21.44
CA VAL A 248 4.59 5.71 -22.89
C VAL A 248 3.31 5.01 -23.37
N LYS A 249 2.67 5.54 -24.40
CA LYS A 249 1.56 4.89 -25.09
C LYS A 249 2.06 3.85 -26.07
#